data_AF-A0A4V2DSF7-F1
#
_entry.id   AF-A0A4V2DSF7-F1
#
_cell.length_a   1.000
_cell.length_b   1.000
_cell.length_c   1.000
_cell.angle_alpha   90.00
_cell.angle_beta   90.00
_cell.angle_gamma   90.00
#
_symmetry.space_group_name_H-M   'P 1'
#
loop_
_entity.id
_entity.type
_entity.pdbx_description
1 polymer ?
#
loop_
_entity_poly.entity_id
_entity_poly.type
_entity_poly.pdbx_seq_one_letter_code
_entity_poly.pdbx_strand_id
1 'polypeptide(L)'
;MSYAITDQIRKLKVGNPTAKAVLLRLADYANDYGECFPSISLLSDETEFSVRAIKTAIDLLEEVKIIQVDRSNGRHNRYKITPESFDSGNVKPATSILIKQKISKILRTKVYERDLYRCVTCGTHLNLTCDHIIPESKGGATTIENLQTMCKSCNSTKGVSI
;
A
#
# COMPACT_ATOMS: atom_id res chain seq x y z
N MET A 1 -3.53 17.28 24.37
CA MET A 1 -3.39 15.86 24.70
C MET A 1 -4.72 15.40 25.26
N SER A 2 -5.58 14.80 24.44
CA SER A 2 -6.91 14.37 24.89
C SER A 2 -6.86 12.92 25.37
N TYR A 3 -6.95 12.70 26.67
CA TYR A 3 -6.96 11.34 27.23
C TYR A 3 -8.18 10.53 26.78
N ALA A 4 -9.29 11.19 26.43
CA ALA A 4 -10.54 10.55 26.01
C ALA A 4 -10.40 9.81 24.67
N ILE A 5 -9.82 10.46 23.66
CA ILE A 5 -9.65 9.88 22.32
C ILE A 5 -8.64 8.73 22.36
N THR A 6 -7.54 8.90 23.08
CA THR A 6 -6.52 7.85 23.22
C THR A 6 -7.07 6.61 23.94
N ASP A 7 -7.92 6.78 24.95
CA ASP A 7 -8.56 5.64 25.65
C ASP A 7 -9.53 4.87 24.74
N GLN A 8 -10.35 5.59 23.96
CA GLN A 8 -11.21 4.98 22.95
C GLN A 8 -10.38 4.19 21.93
N ILE A 9 -9.30 4.80 21.41
CA ILE A 9 -8.43 4.15 20.43
C ILE A 9 -7.77 2.91 21.00
N ARG A 10 -7.31 2.92 22.25
CA ARG A 10 -6.70 1.73 22.90
C ARG A 10 -7.63 0.52 22.83
N LYS A 11 -8.93 0.71 23.05
CA LYS A 11 -9.96 -0.33 23.04
C LYS A 11 -10.30 -0.86 21.63
N LEU A 12 -10.06 -0.08 20.58
CA LEU A 12 -10.35 -0.48 19.20
C LEU A 12 -9.42 -1.60 18.68
N LYS A 13 -9.99 -2.60 18.00
CA LYS A 13 -9.22 -3.66 17.33
C LYS A 13 -9.13 -3.38 15.83
N VAL A 14 -8.00 -2.81 15.39
CA VAL A 14 -7.74 -2.44 13.98
C VAL A 14 -7.34 -3.65 13.11
N GLY A 15 -6.86 -4.75 13.71
CA GLY A 15 -6.49 -5.96 12.96
C GLY A 15 -5.15 -5.89 12.20
N ASN A 16 -4.46 -4.74 12.21
CA ASN A 16 -3.10 -4.57 11.68
C ASN A 16 -2.22 -3.90 12.76
N PRO A 17 -1.09 -4.52 13.17
CA PRO A 17 -0.25 -4.02 14.26
C PRO A 17 0.42 -2.68 13.91
N THR A 18 0.91 -2.51 12.67
CA THR A 18 1.51 -1.26 12.20
C THR A 18 0.47 -0.14 12.19
N ALA A 19 -0.73 -0.41 11.66
CA ALA A 19 -1.81 0.59 11.63
C ALA A 19 -2.26 0.98 13.04
N LYS A 20 -2.35 0.01 13.97
CA LYS A 20 -2.68 0.27 15.36
C LYS A 20 -1.64 1.14 16.06
N ALA A 21 -0.35 0.87 15.85
CA ALA A 21 0.75 1.65 16.43
C ALA A 21 0.78 3.08 15.88
N VAL A 22 0.62 3.26 14.57
CA VAL A 22 0.52 4.58 13.94
C VAL A 22 -0.69 5.35 14.44
N LEU A 23 -1.86 4.70 14.56
CA LEU A 23 -3.07 5.32 15.10
C LEU A 23 -2.91 5.77 16.55
N LEU A 24 -2.29 4.95 17.40
CA LEU A 24 -1.98 5.34 18.78
C LEU A 24 -1.06 6.57 18.82
N ARG A 25 -0.05 6.61 17.94
CA ARG A 25 0.84 7.77 17.87
C ARG A 25 0.13 9.03 17.39
N LEU A 26 -0.74 8.93 16.39
CA LEU A 26 -1.60 10.03 15.95
C LEU A 26 -2.49 10.55 17.09
N ALA A 27 -3.03 9.64 17.92
CA ALA A 27 -3.86 9.98 19.07
C ALA A 27 -3.11 10.80 20.11
N ASP A 28 -1.83 10.52 20.36
CA ASP A 28 -1.01 11.28 21.31
C ASP A 28 -0.89 12.76 20.92
N TYR A 29 -0.89 13.05 19.60
CA TYR A 29 -0.86 14.40 19.05
C TYR A 29 -2.25 15.05 18.90
N ALA A 30 -3.33 14.30 19.12
CA ALA A 30 -4.68 14.80 18.91
C ALA A 30 -5.11 15.80 20.00
N ASN A 31 -5.82 16.84 19.55
CA ASN A 31 -6.58 17.72 20.44
C ASN A 31 -7.92 17.07 20.83
N ASP A 32 -8.74 17.77 21.64
CA ASP A 32 -10.03 17.25 22.10
C ASP A 32 -11.07 17.07 20.98
N TYR A 33 -10.83 17.63 19.80
CA TYR A 33 -11.65 17.46 18.61
C TYR A 33 -11.12 16.35 17.68
N GLY A 34 -10.06 15.65 18.07
CA GLY A 34 -9.46 14.57 17.28
C GLY A 34 -8.57 15.05 16.13
N GLU A 35 -8.23 16.33 16.07
CA GLU A 35 -7.37 16.87 15.02
C GLU A 35 -5.89 16.79 15.41
N CYS A 36 -5.03 16.36 14.47
CA CYS A 36 -3.58 16.38 14.60
C CYS A 36 -2.89 16.61 13.25
N PHE A 37 -1.61 16.98 13.26
CA PHE A 37 -0.83 17.30 12.06
C PHE A 37 0.67 16.89 12.12
N PRO A 38 1.02 15.72 12.68
CA PRO A 38 2.42 15.26 12.63
C PRO A 38 2.87 14.97 11.20
N SER A 39 4.15 15.16 10.90
CA SER A 39 4.70 14.78 9.60
C SER A 39 4.89 13.26 9.48
N ILE A 40 4.89 12.75 8.25
CA ILE A 40 5.19 11.33 8.00
C ILE A 40 6.61 10.99 8.49
N SER A 41 7.57 11.92 8.37
CA SER A 41 8.93 11.73 8.87
C SER A 41 8.96 11.57 10.39
N LEU A 42 8.26 12.45 11.13
CA LEU A 42 8.16 12.36 12.59
C LEU A 42 7.56 11.02 13.02
N LEU A 43 6.48 10.60 12.37
CA LEU A 43 5.89 9.28 12.64
C LEU A 43 6.87 8.14 12.34
N SER A 44 7.69 8.26 11.28
CA SER A 44 8.72 7.27 10.91
C SER A 44 9.77 7.12 12.01
N ASP A 45 10.27 8.25 12.48
CA ASP A 45 11.33 8.30 13.48
C ASP A 45 10.83 7.78 14.83
N GLU A 46 9.61 8.14 15.23
CA GLU A 46 9.07 7.76 16.55
C GLU A 46 8.51 6.34 16.61
N THR A 47 7.98 5.82 15.50
CA THR A 47 7.43 4.45 15.46
C THR A 47 8.43 3.42 14.94
N GLU A 48 9.61 3.87 14.51
CA GLU A 48 10.67 3.06 13.88
C GLU A 48 10.21 2.28 12.63
N PHE A 49 9.05 2.62 12.07
CA PHE A 49 8.56 2.04 10.84
C PHE A 49 9.08 2.80 9.63
N SER A 50 9.24 2.08 8.51
CA SER A 50 9.56 2.73 7.24
C SER A 50 8.45 3.69 6.81
N VAL A 51 8.82 4.77 6.12
CA VAL A 51 7.88 5.72 5.50
C VAL A 51 6.82 5.01 4.64
N ARG A 52 7.18 3.92 3.96
CA ARG A 52 6.23 3.12 3.17
C ARG A 52 5.19 2.45 4.05
N ALA A 53 5.62 1.80 5.13
CA ALA A 53 4.73 1.14 6.09
C ALA A 53 3.76 2.14 6.74
N ILE A 54 4.21 3.35 7.04
CA ILE A 54 3.36 4.42 7.59
C ILE A 54 2.33 4.90 6.57
N LYS A 55 2.73 5.13 5.32
CA LYS A 55 1.78 5.49 4.25
C LYS A 55 0.71 4.43 4.08
N THR A 56 1.11 3.16 3.97
CA THR A 56 0.19 2.03 3.88
C THR A 56 -0.73 1.92 5.10
N ALA A 57 -0.21 2.18 6.30
CA ALA A 57 -1.01 2.21 7.52
C ALA A 57 -2.05 3.34 7.52
N ILE A 58 -1.66 4.55 7.10
CA ILE A 58 -2.55 5.71 6.98
C ILE A 58 -3.65 5.44 5.95
N ASP A 59 -3.30 4.92 4.77
CA ASP A 59 -4.27 4.59 3.73
C ASP A 59 -5.28 3.54 4.23
N LEU A 60 -4.82 2.52 4.99
CA LEU A 60 -5.71 1.53 5.63
C LEU A 60 -6.65 2.20 6.63
N LEU A 61 -6.14 3.06 7.52
CA LEU A 61 -6.94 3.77 8.52
C LEU A 61 -8.00 4.70 7.90
N GLU A 62 -7.69 5.28 6.75
CA GLU A 62 -8.62 6.09 5.93
C GLU A 62 -9.70 5.21 5.28
N GLU A 63 -9.34 4.04 4.73
CA GLU A 63 -10.30 3.06 4.18
C GLU A 63 -11.32 2.58 5.23
N VAL A 64 -10.87 2.34 6.47
CA VAL A 64 -11.74 1.89 7.58
C VAL A 64 -12.47 3.04 8.30
N LYS A 65 -12.33 4.28 7.80
CA LYS A 65 -12.98 5.50 8.30
C LYS A 65 -12.68 5.84 9.77
N ILE A 66 -11.55 5.37 10.30
CA ILE A 66 -11.06 5.80 11.63
C ILE A 66 -10.48 7.21 11.55
N ILE A 67 -9.79 7.52 10.44
CA ILE A 67 -9.18 8.82 10.22
C ILE A 67 -9.62 9.40 8.88
N GLN A 68 -9.62 10.74 8.80
CA GLN A 68 -9.72 11.49 7.56
C GLN A 68 -8.42 12.28 7.34
N VAL A 69 -7.84 12.19 6.14
CA VAL A 69 -6.57 12.85 5.83
C VAL A 69 -6.82 14.00 4.85
N ASP A 70 -6.52 15.22 5.27
CA ASP A 70 -6.48 16.37 4.39
C ASP A 70 -5.05 16.59 3.87
N ARG A 71 -4.92 16.47 2.54
CA ARG A 71 -3.66 16.56 1.78
C ARG A 71 -3.56 17.88 0.98
N SER A 72 -4.52 18.78 1.12
CA SER A 72 -4.70 19.97 0.27
C SER A 72 -3.53 20.97 0.32
N ASN A 73 -2.86 21.09 1.46
CA ASN A 73 -1.88 22.16 1.69
C ASN A 73 -0.43 21.81 1.27
N GLY A 74 -0.19 20.62 0.70
CA GLY A 74 1.07 20.17 0.08
C GLY A 74 2.32 20.07 0.97
N ARG A 75 2.32 20.66 2.16
CA ARG A 75 3.46 20.71 3.10
C ARG A 75 3.33 19.73 4.27
N HIS A 76 2.12 19.58 4.79
CA HIS A 76 1.83 18.72 5.94
C HIS A 76 0.46 18.07 5.75
N ASN A 77 0.33 16.85 6.27
CA ASN A 77 -0.95 16.17 6.34
C ASN A 77 -1.67 16.62 7.60
N ARG A 78 -2.95 16.97 7.49
CA ARG A 78 -3.83 17.15 8.64
C ARG A 78 -4.70 15.90 8.77
N TYR A 79 -4.76 15.35 9.97
CA TYR A 79 -5.53 14.16 10.29
C TYR A 79 -6.67 14.53 11.23
N LYS A 80 -7.84 13.95 10.99
CA LYS A 80 -8.98 14.00 11.91
C LYS A 80 -9.35 12.59 12.31
N ILE A 81 -9.27 12.29 13.60
CA ILE A 81 -9.57 10.97 14.16
C ILE A 81 -11.01 10.94 14.64
N THR A 82 -11.79 10.01 14.12
CA THR A 82 -13.21 9.81 14.45
C THR A 82 -13.44 8.36 14.88
N PRO A 83 -13.17 8.01 16.15
CA PRO A 83 -13.30 6.65 16.67
C PRO A 83 -14.73 6.08 16.51
N GLU A 84 -15.73 6.95 16.54
CA GLU A 84 -17.15 6.62 16.41
C GLU A 84 -17.54 6.15 15.00
N SER A 85 -16.77 6.54 13.98
CA SER A 85 -17.02 6.18 12.58
C SER A 85 -16.31 4.89 12.15
N PHE A 86 -15.78 4.12 13.11
CA PHE A 86 -15.03 2.91 12.81
C PHE A 86 -15.93 1.81 12.22
N ASP A 87 -15.70 1.51 10.94
CA ASP A 87 -16.36 0.39 10.26
C ASP A 87 -15.45 -0.85 10.30
N SER A 88 -15.66 -1.69 11.32
CA SER A 88 -14.94 -2.96 11.48
C SER A 88 -15.23 -3.97 10.35
N GLY A 89 -16.28 -3.76 9.56
CA GLY A 89 -16.66 -4.62 8.43
C GLY A 89 -15.77 -4.47 7.20
N ASN A 90 -15.02 -3.37 7.10
CA ASN A 90 -14.17 -3.06 5.94
C ASN A 90 -12.67 -3.25 6.21
N VAL A 91 -12.30 -3.84 7.35
CA VAL A 91 -10.91 -4.17 7.66
C VAL A 91 -10.47 -5.32 6.76
N LYS A 92 -9.94 -4.96 5.59
CA LYS A 92 -9.13 -5.87 4.77
C LYS A 92 -8.01 -6.42 5.70
N PRO A 93 -7.97 -7.73 5.98
CA PRO A 93 -6.97 -8.27 6.89
C PRO A 93 -5.57 -7.93 6.39
N ALA A 94 -4.60 -7.71 7.27
CA ALA A 94 -3.23 -7.34 6.91
C ALA A 94 -2.57 -8.32 5.90
N THR A 95 -3.11 -9.53 5.75
CA THR A 95 -2.75 -10.55 4.75
C THR A 95 -3.29 -10.30 3.34
N SER A 96 -4.11 -9.27 3.14
CA SER A 96 -4.62 -8.83 1.83
C SER A 96 -3.85 -7.61 1.27
N ILE A 97 -2.65 -7.35 1.79
CA ILE A 97 -1.62 -6.63 1.03
C ILE A 97 -1.35 -7.50 -0.20
N LEU A 98 -2.08 -7.22 -1.29
CA LEU A 98 -1.87 -7.69 -2.66
C LEU A 98 -0.95 -8.91 -2.71
N ILE A 99 -1.47 -10.10 -2.39
CA ILE A 99 -0.83 -11.32 -2.87
C ILE A 99 -1.00 -11.23 -4.37
N LYS A 100 -0.03 -10.57 -5.05
CA LYS A 100 0.07 -10.51 -6.50
C LYS A 100 -0.20 -11.92 -6.96
N GLN A 101 -1.19 -12.12 -7.83
CA GLN A 101 -1.56 -13.48 -8.20
C GLN A 101 -0.30 -14.16 -8.71
N LYS A 102 0.12 -15.22 -8.02
CA LYS A 102 1.40 -15.83 -8.32
C LYS A 102 1.27 -16.47 -9.69
N ILE A 103 1.94 -15.88 -10.68
CA ILE A 103 2.00 -16.43 -12.04
C ILE A 103 2.49 -17.86 -11.91
N SER A 104 1.67 -18.82 -12.35
CA SER A 104 2.01 -20.23 -12.23
C SER A 104 3.30 -20.52 -13.00
N LYS A 105 4.13 -21.43 -12.48
CA LYS A 105 5.42 -21.77 -13.10
C LYS A 105 5.22 -22.23 -14.55
N ILE A 106 4.17 -23.01 -14.80
CA ILE A 106 3.79 -23.50 -16.12
C ILE A 106 3.47 -22.34 -17.06
N LEU A 107 2.64 -21.38 -16.62
CA LEU A 107 2.27 -20.22 -17.44
C LEU A 107 3.50 -19.35 -17.73
N ARG A 108 4.37 -19.15 -16.74
CA ARG A 108 5.62 -18.40 -16.91
C ARG A 108 6.54 -19.05 -17.94
N THR A 109 6.71 -20.37 -17.90
CA THR A 109 7.51 -21.10 -18.90
C THR A 109 6.91 -20.95 -20.29
N LYS A 110 5.59 -21.08 -20.45
CA LYS A 110 4.92 -20.89 -21.75
C LYS A 110 5.14 -19.50 -22.34
N VAL A 111 5.09 -18.45 -21.51
CA VAL A 111 5.35 -17.07 -21.94
C VAL A 111 6.81 -16.91 -22.39
N TYR A 112 7.76 -17.50 -21.65
CA TYR A 112 9.17 -17.47 -22.03
C TYR A 112 9.47 -18.24 -23.31
N GLU A 113 8.87 -19.41 -23.50
CA GLU A 113 9.00 -20.19 -24.73
C GLU A 113 8.41 -19.45 -25.93
N ARG A 114 7.22 -18.84 -25.78
CA ARG A 114 6.60 -18.00 -26.81
C ARG A 114 7.51 -16.86 -27.24
N ASP A 115 8.12 -16.18 -26.28
CA ASP A 115 8.98 -15.02 -26.51
C ASP A 115 10.45 -15.41 -26.78
N LEU A 116 10.73 -16.70 -27.04
CA LEU A 116 12.06 -17.25 -27.33
C LEU A 116 13.13 -16.89 -26.27
N TYR A 117 12.71 -16.79 -25.01
CA TYR A 117 13.53 -16.36 -23.89
C TYR A 117 14.24 -15.02 -24.17
N ARG A 118 13.51 -14.06 -24.75
CA ARG A 118 13.99 -12.70 -25.04
C ARG A 118 13.03 -11.65 -24.50
N CYS A 119 13.58 -10.50 -24.11
CA CYS A 119 12.76 -9.34 -23.82
C CYS A 119 12.07 -8.85 -25.09
N VAL A 120 10.75 -8.69 -25.06
CA VAL A 120 9.97 -8.22 -26.22
C VAL A 120 10.28 -6.77 -26.62
N THR A 121 10.85 -5.98 -25.72
CA THR A 121 11.16 -4.57 -25.95
C THR A 121 12.59 -4.35 -26.47
N CYS A 122 13.59 -4.97 -25.86
CA CYS A 122 15.00 -4.75 -26.20
C CYS A 122 15.74 -5.97 -26.76
N GLY A 123 15.10 -7.14 -26.80
CA GLY A 123 15.69 -8.37 -27.34
C GLY A 123 16.73 -9.06 -26.46
N THR A 124 17.09 -8.51 -25.28
CA THR A 124 18.08 -9.13 -24.40
C THR A 124 17.59 -10.49 -23.87
N HIS A 125 18.54 -11.38 -23.59
CA HIS A 125 18.32 -12.68 -22.96
C HIS A 125 18.60 -12.68 -21.45
N LEU A 126 19.08 -11.55 -20.91
CA LEU A 126 19.55 -11.46 -19.53
C LEU A 126 18.47 -10.88 -18.61
N ASN A 127 18.45 -11.35 -17.36
CA ASN A 127 17.60 -10.82 -16.29
C ASN A 127 16.12 -10.72 -16.66
N LEU A 128 15.57 -11.77 -17.26
CA LEU A 128 14.19 -11.82 -17.73
C LEU A 128 13.19 -11.98 -16.57
N THR A 129 12.07 -11.31 -16.74
CA THR A 129 10.92 -11.25 -15.86
C THR A 129 9.66 -11.42 -16.70
N CYS A 130 8.60 -11.93 -16.08
CA CYS A 130 7.30 -12.09 -16.74
C CYS A 130 6.37 -11.01 -16.15
N ASP A 131 5.89 -10.13 -17.00
CA ASP A 131 5.12 -8.94 -16.63
C ASP A 131 3.81 -8.84 -17.41
N HIS A 132 2.81 -8.15 -16.86
CA HIS A 132 1.51 -7.99 -17.50
C HIS A 132 1.52 -6.82 -18.48
N ILE A 133 1.01 -7.00 -19.70
CA ILE A 133 0.81 -5.92 -20.69
C ILE A 133 -0.14 -4.87 -20.10
N ILE A 134 -1.33 -5.30 -19.67
CA ILE A 134 -2.27 -4.50 -18.89
C ILE A 134 -2.04 -4.86 -17.41
N PRO A 135 -1.61 -3.91 -16.56
CA PRO A 135 -1.36 -4.17 -15.15
C PRO A 135 -2.58 -4.74 -14.42
N GLU A 136 -2.36 -5.59 -13.42
CA GLU A 136 -3.42 -6.12 -12.54
C GLU A 136 -4.21 -4.98 -11.87
N SER A 137 -3.55 -3.86 -11.52
CA SER A 137 -4.21 -2.68 -10.96
C SER A 137 -5.21 -2.00 -11.89
N LYS A 138 -5.08 -2.21 -13.21
CA LYS A 138 -6.03 -1.74 -14.24
C LYS A 138 -7.00 -2.84 -14.69
N GLY A 139 -7.09 -3.94 -13.94
CA GLY A 139 -7.98 -5.08 -14.23
C GLY A 139 -7.41 -6.11 -15.20
N GLY A 140 -6.10 -6.09 -15.46
CA GLY A 140 -5.45 -7.06 -16.35
C GLY A 140 -5.49 -8.49 -15.81
N ALA A 141 -5.99 -9.43 -16.60
CA ALA A 141 -6.03 -10.84 -16.23
C ALA A 141 -4.66 -11.52 -16.37
N THR A 142 -4.40 -12.56 -15.57
CA THR A 142 -3.17 -13.37 -15.66
C THR A 142 -3.33 -14.48 -16.70
N THR A 143 -3.38 -14.09 -17.97
CA THR A 143 -3.48 -14.99 -19.12
C THR A 143 -2.20 -14.96 -19.95
N ILE A 144 -1.99 -15.97 -20.79
CA ILE A 144 -0.82 -16.02 -21.68
C ILE A 144 -0.76 -14.81 -22.60
N GLU A 145 -1.90 -14.29 -23.03
CA GLU A 145 -2.04 -13.15 -23.93
C GLU A 145 -1.66 -11.84 -23.23
N ASN A 146 -2.04 -11.66 -21.97
CA ASN A 146 -1.74 -10.46 -21.22
C ASN A 146 -0.35 -10.52 -20.53
N LEU A 147 0.38 -11.62 -20.64
CA LEU A 147 1.74 -11.75 -20.10
C LEU A 147 2.79 -11.61 -21.20
N GLN A 148 3.90 -10.98 -20.86
CA GLN A 148 5.05 -10.77 -21.76
C GLN A 148 6.38 -10.93 -21.02
N THR A 149 7.40 -11.33 -21.77
CA THR A 149 8.78 -11.42 -21.29
C THR A 149 9.46 -10.07 -21.37
N MET A 150 9.90 -9.53 -20.23
CA MET A 150 10.65 -8.28 -20.15
C MET A 150 11.91 -8.44 -19.31
N CYS A 151 13.00 -7.78 -19.68
CA CYS A 151 14.16 -7.70 -18.79
C CYS A 151 13.91 -6.71 -17.64
N LYS A 152 14.65 -6.86 -16.54
CA LYS A 152 14.52 -5.98 -15.36
C LYS A 152 14.61 -4.49 -15.70
N SER A 153 15.49 -4.09 -16.61
CA SER A 153 15.65 -2.67 -17.00
C SER A 153 14.40 -2.14 -17.72
N CYS A 154 13.97 -2.80 -18.79
CA CYS A 154 12.75 -2.39 -19.52
C CYS A 154 11.50 -2.44 -18.64
N ASN A 155 11.39 -3.45 -17.76
CA ASN A 155 10.28 -3.56 -16.82
C ASN A 155 10.25 -2.39 -15.83
N SER A 156 11.43 -1.99 -15.32
CA SER A 156 11.54 -0.82 -14.44
C SER A 156 11.16 0.47 -15.16
N THR A 157 11.58 0.65 -16.42
CA THR A 157 11.21 1.84 -17.22
C THR A 157 9.70 1.91 -17.46
N LYS A 158 9.07 0.77 -17.77
CA LYS A 158 7.62 0.69 -17.98
C LYS A 158 6.83 1.09 -16.74
N GLY A 159 7.30 0.73 -15.54
CA GLY A 159 6.67 1.11 -14.28
C GLY A 159 6.71 2.60 -13.96
N VAL A 160 7.56 3.39 -14.62
CA VAL A 160 7.65 4.85 -14.44
C VAL A 160 6.72 5.61 -15.41
N SER A 161 6.38 5.01 -16.55
CA SER A 161 5.61 5.65 -17.63
C SER A 161 4.11 5.31 -17.64
N ILE A 162 3.60 4.57 -16.64
CA ILE A 162 2.22 4.02 -16.56
C ILE A 162 1.43 4.61 -15.41
#